data_AF-A0AAD5E6N9-F1
#
_entry.id   AF-A0AAD5E6N9-F1
#
_cell.length_a   1.000
_cell.length_b   1.000
_cell.length_c   1.000
_cell.angle_alpha   90.00
_cell.angle_beta   90.00
_cell.angle_gamma   90.00
#
_symmetry.space_group_name_H-M   'P 1'
#
loop_
_entity.id
_entity.type
_entity.pdbx_description
1 polymer ?
#
loop_
_entity_poly.entity_id
_entity_poly.type
_entity_poly.pdbx_seq_one_letter_code
_entity_poly.pdbx_strand_id
1 'polypeptide(L)'
;MLNFSYLRRPQIYKLAAVLETKRLVHQDTVIQSLRDRLSLQKASELKVEAISTGVQTSGTKTEVLDRIISQYNDVISPNVTTTGLKMVPESVISIDVGYRNLAFAHVTKENQVLRWQRVDLDIDNHHPSHSAISVTRFVRQQLLISIEKECAIVIERQRFRSMGGHSVLEHTLRVNMVEAMLWSAIQCMTGPDIAKEAINAIAVEKYWSMTEPDFSTLSSAESKTPNRSKKKRSQDLVTHWLDTNVLDCSPSLRTMFSAEKKKDDLSDSLIQGVAWLNWRKHMKKCILDTHLND
;
A
#
# COMPACT_ATOMS: atom_id res chain seq x y z
N MET A 1 52.71 3.94 -20.12
CA MET A 1 52.71 4.41 -18.73
C MET A 1 51.38 5.08 -18.42
N LEU A 2 50.46 4.36 -17.78
CA LEU A 2 49.34 4.96 -17.05
C LEU A 2 49.24 4.21 -15.72
N ASN A 3 49.69 4.89 -14.67
CA ASN A 3 49.71 4.42 -13.29
C ASN A 3 48.28 4.31 -12.75
N PHE A 4 47.81 3.11 -12.46
CA PHE A 4 46.63 2.90 -11.62
C PHE A 4 47.07 2.82 -10.14
N SER A 5 47.47 3.96 -9.59
CA SER A 5 47.62 4.13 -8.14
C SER A 5 46.27 4.49 -7.50
N TYR A 6 45.42 3.49 -7.27
CA TYR A 6 44.28 3.60 -6.34
C TYR A 6 44.45 2.62 -5.17
N LEU A 7 45.49 2.86 -4.37
CA LEU A 7 45.54 2.40 -2.98
C LEU A 7 44.67 3.33 -2.12
N ARG A 8 43.38 2.99 -1.92
CA ARG A 8 42.47 3.50 -0.87
C ARG A 8 41.24 2.55 -0.80
N ARG A 9 40.78 1.91 0.28
CA ARG A 9 41.21 1.74 1.68
C ARG A 9 40.60 0.42 2.22
N PRO A 10 41.39 -0.58 2.67
CA PRO A 10 40.86 -1.78 3.33
C PRO A 10 40.05 -1.50 4.61
N GLN A 11 40.31 -0.36 5.27
CA GLN A 11 39.63 0.06 6.48
C GLN A 11 38.17 0.51 6.27
N ILE A 12 37.82 1.06 5.09
CA ILE A 12 36.43 1.48 4.81
C ILE A 12 35.53 0.25 4.70
N TYR A 13 35.98 -0.81 4.01
CA TYR A 13 35.22 -2.06 3.89
C TYR A 13 35.04 -2.75 5.25
N LYS A 14 36.05 -2.72 6.12
CA LYS A 14 35.93 -3.25 7.49
C LYS A 14 34.94 -2.45 8.34
N LEU A 15 34.96 -1.11 8.27
CA LEU A 15 34.02 -0.27 9.02
C LEU A 15 32.58 -0.43 8.50
N ALA A 16 32.40 -0.47 7.18
CA ALA A 16 31.09 -0.71 6.56
C ALA A 16 30.54 -2.10 6.94
N ALA A 17 31.38 -3.15 6.92
CA ALA A 17 30.98 -4.48 7.35
C ALA A 17 30.59 -4.51 8.84
N VAL A 18 31.36 -3.85 9.71
CA VAL A 18 31.03 -3.76 11.15
C VAL A 18 29.73 -2.99 11.40
N LEU A 19 29.50 -1.89 10.69
CA LEU A 19 28.25 -1.12 10.79
C LEU A 19 27.06 -1.94 10.30
N GLU A 20 27.21 -2.69 9.20
CA GLU A 20 26.17 -3.57 8.68
C GLU A 20 25.88 -4.73 9.65
N THR A 21 26.91 -5.37 10.21
CA THR A 21 26.73 -6.41 11.23
C THR A 21 26.02 -5.86 12.47
N LYS A 22 26.40 -4.67 12.96
CA LYS A 22 25.72 -4.03 14.10
C LYS A 22 24.26 -3.71 13.78
N ARG A 23 23.98 -3.25 12.57
CA ARG A 23 22.61 -2.99 12.10
C ARG A 23 21.78 -4.28 12.08
N LEU A 24 22.30 -5.36 11.51
CA LEU A 24 21.62 -6.66 11.46
C LEU A 24 21.32 -7.21 12.86
N VAL A 25 22.31 -7.19 13.76
CA VAL A 25 22.11 -7.64 15.16
C VAL A 25 21.03 -6.81 15.87
N HIS A 26 20.99 -5.50 15.63
CA HIS A 26 19.96 -4.61 16.18
C HIS A 26 18.58 -4.93 15.62
N GLN A 27 18.46 -5.21 14.32
CA GLN A 27 17.20 -5.62 13.68
C GLN A 27 16.67 -6.93 14.27
N ASP A 28 17.53 -7.94 14.40
CA ASP A 28 17.16 -9.23 15.00
C ASP A 28 16.67 -9.06 16.45
N THR A 29 17.33 -8.20 17.22
CA THR A 29 16.96 -7.90 18.61
C THR A 29 15.57 -7.27 18.69
N VAL A 30 15.28 -6.27 17.84
CA VAL A 30 13.96 -5.63 17.77
C VAL A 30 12.88 -6.64 17.41
N ILE A 31 13.12 -7.45 16.37
CA ILE A 31 12.16 -8.45 15.91
C ILE A 31 11.88 -9.49 17.01
N GLN A 32 12.92 -9.91 17.73
CA GLN A 32 12.76 -10.85 18.83
C GLN A 32 11.96 -10.25 19.98
N SER A 33 12.27 -9.01 20.38
CA SER A 33 11.52 -8.30 21.44
C SER A 33 10.05 -8.07 21.05
N LEU A 34 9.78 -7.71 19.79
CA LEU A 34 8.41 -7.63 19.26
C LEU A 34 7.70 -8.97 19.33
N ARG A 35 8.36 -10.07 18.92
CA ARG A 35 7.79 -11.42 18.99
C ARG A 35 7.46 -11.81 20.42
N ASP A 36 8.37 -11.60 21.36
CA ASP A 36 8.18 -11.96 22.76
C ASP A 36 7.00 -11.18 23.35
N ARG A 37 6.95 -9.85 23.15
CA ARG A 37 5.84 -9.00 23.61
C ARG A 37 4.50 -9.41 23.02
N LEU A 38 4.43 -9.65 21.71
CA LEU A 38 3.19 -10.01 21.03
C LEU A 38 2.73 -11.44 21.36
N SER A 39 3.66 -12.36 21.66
CA SER A 39 3.31 -13.73 22.04
C SER A 39 2.48 -13.83 23.32
N LEU A 40 2.66 -12.86 24.24
CA LEU A 40 1.94 -12.76 25.51
C LEU A 40 0.50 -12.26 25.36
N GLN A 41 0.17 -11.59 24.25
CA GLN A 41 -1.15 -11.02 24.03
C GLN A 41 -2.23 -12.09 23.85
N LYS A 42 -3.49 -11.76 24.17
CA LYS A 42 -4.64 -12.61 23.87
C LYS A 42 -4.87 -12.67 22.36
N ALA A 43 -5.57 -13.71 21.89
CA ALA A 43 -5.90 -13.84 20.47
C ALA A 43 -6.73 -12.66 19.91
N SER A 44 -7.56 -12.02 20.76
CA SER A 44 -8.30 -10.80 20.39
C SER A 44 -7.38 -9.60 20.19
N GLU A 45 -6.38 -9.43 21.07
CA GLU A 45 -5.40 -8.33 21.01
C GLU A 45 -4.49 -8.49 19.79
N LEU A 46 -4.03 -9.71 19.51
CA LEU A 46 -3.27 -9.99 18.27
C LEU A 46 -4.07 -9.72 17.00
N LYS A 47 -5.39 -9.90 17.02
CA LYS A 47 -6.23 -9.53 15.86
C LYS A 47 -6.27 -8.01 15.67
N VAL A 48 -6.30 -7.24 16.75
CA VAL A 48 -6.22 -5.76 16.68
C VAL A 48 -4.87 -5.34 16.12
N GLU A 49 -3.78 -5.97 16.55
CA GLU A 49 -2.43 -5.71 16.02
C GLU A 49 -2.34 -6.08 14.53
N ALA A 50 -2.88 -7.23 14.13
CA ALA A 50 -2.92 -7.64 12.73
C ALA A 50 -3.71 -6.63 11.87
N ILE A 51 -4.85 -6.12 12.35
CA ILE A 51 -5.62 -5.10 11.63
C ILE A 51 -4.83 -3.78 11.53
N SER A 52 -4.14 -3.39 12.60
CA SER A 52 -3.34 -2.16 12.67
C SER A 52 -2.08 -2.20 11.82
N THR A 53 -1.69 -3.38 11.33
CA THR A 53 -0.53 -3.63 10.47
C THR A 53 -0.91 -4.10 9.06
N GLY A 54 -2.20 -4.16 8.72
CA GLY A 54 -2.68 -4.61 7.41
C GLY A 54 -2.59 -6.12 7.17
N VAL A 55 -2.37 -6.91 8.21
CA VAL A 55 -2.18 -8.37 8.15
C VAL A 55 -3.51 -9.12 8.25
N GLN A 56 -3.58 -10.29 7.60
CA GLN A 56 -4.75 -11.17 7.69
C GLN A 56 -4.93 -11.77 9.10
N THR A 57 -6.15 -11.69 9.61
CA THR A 57 -6.52 -12.12 10.96
C THR A 57 -7.01 -13.58 11.06
N SER A 58 -7.09 -14.31 9.94
CA SER A 58 -7.65 -15.67 9.87
C SER A 58 -6.58 -16.73 10.13
N GLY A 59 -6.87 -17.74 10.95
CA GLY A 59 -5.93 -18.80 11.29
C GLY A 59 -5.71 -18.92 12.80
N THR A 60 -4.71 -19.69 13.18
CA THR A 60 -4.30 -19.89 14.57
C THR A 60 -3.60 -18.65 15.14
N LYS A 61 -3.48 -18.57 16.48
CA LYS A 61 -2.77 -17.46 17.15
C LYS A 61 -1.34 -17.32 16.63
N THR A 62 -0.64 -18.44 16.47
CA THR A 62 0.75 -18.50 16.00
C THR A 62 0.85 -18.05 14.55
N GLU A 63 -0.03 -18.50 13.65
CA GLU A 63 -0.04 -18.07 12.25
C GLU A 63 -0.27 -16.55 12.11
N VAL A 64 -1.14 -15.98 12.93
CA VAL A 64 -1.37 -14.52 12.94
C VAL A 64 -0.13 -13.79 13.46
N LEU A 65 0.47 -14.26 14.55
CA LEU A 65 1.71 -13.71 15.10
C LEU A 65 2.85 -13.73 14.07
N ASP A 66 3.08 -14.86 13.40
CA ASP A 66 4.15 -15.00 12.41
C ASP A 66 3.97 -14.04 11.23
N ARG A 67 2.73 -13.84 10.77
CA ARG A 67 2.46 -12.84 9.73
C ARG A 67 2.69 -11.41 10.20
N ILE A 68 2.32 -11.08 11.44
CA ILE A 68 2.62 -9.75 12.02
C ILE A 68 4.13 -9.54 12.07
N ILE A 69 4.89 -10.52 12.57
CA ILE A 69 6.35 -10.42 12.66
C ILE A 69 7.01 -10.31 11.29
N SER A 70 6.52 -11.05 10.29
CA SER A 70 6.97 -10.90 8.90
C SER A 70 6.78 -9.47 8.41
N GLN A 71 5.61 -8.87 8.67
CA GLN A 71 5.31 -7.49 8.26
C GLN A 71 6.26 -6.47 8.94
N TYR A 72 6.54 -6.65 10.23
CA TYR A 72 7.53 -5.82 10.94
C TYR A 72 8.94 -6.00 10.36
N ASN A 73 9.33 -7.24 10.03
CA ASN A 73 10.63 -7.52 9.43
C ASN A 73 10.78 -6.84 8.06
N ASP A 74 9.75 -6.86 7.22
CA ASP A 74 9.77 -6.19 5.91
C ASP A 74 9.94 -4.66 6.04
N VAL A 75 9.44 -4.07 7.14
CA VAL A 75 9.63 -2.65 7.45
C VAL A 75 11.04 -2.36 7.98
N ILE A 76 11.57 -3.24 8.83
CA ILE A 76 12.85 -3.08 9.54
C ILE A 76 14.04 -3.40 8.64
N SER A 77 13.89 -4.38 7.75
CA SER A 77 14.92 -4.95 6.89
C SER A 77 14.70 -4.53 5.43
N PRO A 78 15.02 -3.28 5.03
CA PRO A 78 14.90 -2.86 3.63
C PRO A 78 15.96 -3.50 2.70
N ASN A 79 16.73 -4.46 3.19
CA ASN A 79 17.78 -5.15 2.43
C ASN A 79 17.21 -6.30 1.59
N VAL A 80 16.52 -5.93 0.49
CA VAL A 80 16.67 -6.69 -0.76
C VAL A 80 17.11 -5.79 -1.90
N THR A 81 17.00 -4.45 -1.84
CA THR A 81 17.71 -3.56 -2.80
C THR A 81 17.60 -2.04 -2.54
N THR A 82 17.15 -1.54 -1.37
CA THR A 82 16.85 -0.10 -1.22
C THR A 82 17.64 0.58 -0.10
N THR A 83 18.47 1.53 -0.47
CA THR A 83 19.07 2.51 0.45
C THR A 83 17.98 3.33 1.14
N GLY A 84 17.93 3.32 2.48
CA GLY A 84 17.39 4.42 3.26
C GLY A 84 15.88 4.70 3.18
N LEU A 85 15.03 3.72 2.86
CA LEU A 85 13.58 3.91 3.03
C LEU A 85 13.28 4.28 4.49
N LYS A 86 12.74 5.49 4.69
CA LYS A 86 12.13 5.87 5.96
C LYS A 86 11.03 4.85 6.24
N MET A 87 10.96 4.37 7.49
CA MET A 87 9.92 3.42 7.94
C MET A 87 8.51 3.86 7.54
N VAL A 88 8.30 5.18 7.46
CA VAL A 88 7.15 5.84 6.86
C VAL A 88 7.65 6.73 5.72
N PRO A 89 7.28 6.48 4.45
CA PRO A 89 7.63 7.36 3.32
C PRO A 89 6.93 8.73 3.44
N GLU A 90 7.39 9.72 2.68
CA GLU A 90 6.77 11.05 2.63
C GLU A 90 5.42 11.01 1.91
N SER A 91 5.27 10.11 0.94
CA SER A 91 4.00 9.91 0.24
C SER A 91 3.82 8.49 -0.26
N VAL A 92 2.58 8.17 -0.65
CA VAL A 92 2.22 6.90 -1.28
C VAL A 92 1.38 7.18 -2.53
N ILE A 93 1.66 6.44 -3.61
CA ILE A 93 0.75 6.30 -4.75
C ILE A 93 0.00 4.98 -4.57
N SER A 94 -1.29 5.07 -4.32
CA SER A 94 -2.19 3.93 -4.15
C SER A 94 -3.00 3.72 -5.41
N ILE A 95 -3.01 2.48 -5.92
CA ILE A 95 -3.65 2.08 -7.17
C ILE A 95 -4.74 1.05 -6.87
N ASP A 96 -5.96 1.34 -7.32
CA ASP A 96 -7.03 0.37 -7.50
C ASP A 96 -7.06 -0.08 -8.97
N VAL A 97 -6.90 -1.39 -9.18
CA VAL A 97 -6.58 -1.94 -10.50
C VAL A 97 -7.85 -2.14 -11.33
N GLY A 98 -7.86 -1.51 -12.50
CA GLY A 98 -8.88 -1.72 -13.53
C GLY A 98 -8.30 -1.48 -14.92
N TYR A 99 -9.04 -1.86 -15.96
CA TYR A 99 -8.64 -1.55 -17.35
C TYR A 99 -9.49 -0.44 -17.98
N ARG A 100 -10.72 -0.21 -17.49
CA ARG A 100 -11.60 0.92 -17.88
C ARG A 100 -11.84 1.92 -16.73
N ASN A 101 -11.48 1.52 -15.52
CA ASN A 101 -11.79 2.21 -14.28
C ASN A 101 -10.62 2.11 -13.30
N LEU A 102 -9.38 2.09 -13.82
CA LEU A 102 -8.22 2.21 -12.96
C LEU A 102 -8.35 3.51 -12.17
N ALA A 103 -8.08 3.48 -10.87
CA ALA A 103 -8.01 4.69 -10.08
C ALA A 103 -6.69 4.74 -9.32
N PHE A 104 -6.15 5.94 -9.16
CA PHE A 104 -5.00 6.13 -8.28
C PHE A 104 -5.12 7.42 -7.47
N ALA A 105 -4.56 7.38 -6.27
CA ALA A 105 -4.41 8.52 -5.38
C ALA A 105 -2.94 8.66 -4.97
N HIS A 106 -2.39 9.87 -5.02
CA HIS A 106 -1.08 10.23 -4.50
C HIS A 106 -1.29 11.08 -3.25
N VAL A 107 -0.93 10.54 -2.08
CA VAL A 107 -1.22 11.14 -0.78
C VAL A 107 0.04 11.21 0.07
N THR A 108 0.26 12.32 0.77
CA THR A 108 1.39 12.49 1.70
C THR A 108 1.11 11.85 3.05
N LYS A 109 2.15 11.62 3.85
CA LYS A 109 2.00 11.15 5.24
C LYS A 109 1.25 12.16 6.12
N GLU A 110 1.16 13.44 5.73
CA GLU A 110 0.34 14.49 6.35
C GLU A 110 -1.11 14.54 5.83
N ASN A 111 -1.57 13.52 5.10
CA ASN A 111 -2.93 13.45 4.54
C ASN A 111 -3.23 14.53 3.48
N GLN A 112 -2.20 15.03 2.80
CA GLN A 112 -2.41 15.91 1.64
C GLN A 112 -2.58 15.09 0.37
N VAL A 113 -3.67 15.31 -0.36
CA VAL A 113 -3.96 14.67 -1.65
C VAL A 113 -3.31 15.49 -2.76
N LEU A 114 -2.19 14.97 -3.29
CA LEU A 114 -1.44 15.62 -4.35
C LEU A 114 -2.06 15.39 -5.72
N ARG A 115 -2.50 14.15 -5.98
CA ARG A 115 -3.15 13.75 -7.24
C ARG A 115 -4.19 12.69 -6.97
N TRP A 116 -5.25 12.72 -7.74
CA TRP A 116 -6.33 11.75 -7.62
C TRP A 116 -7.09 11.67 -8.93
N GLN A 117 -7.17 10.48 -9.53
CA GLN A 117 -7.71 10.37 -10.89
C GLN A 117 -8.20 8.96 -11.18
N ARG A 118 -9.28 8.89 -11.96
CA ARG A 118 -9.75 7.68 -12.63
C ARG A 118 -9.30 7.71 -14.09
N VAL A 119 -8.79 6.59 -14.56
CA VAL A 119 -8.18 6.41 -15.87
C VAL A 119 -8.83 5.22 -16.58
N ASP A 120 -9.26 5.45 -17.81
CA ASP A 120 -9.49 4.37 -18.77
C ASP A 120 -8.15 4.13 -19.49
N LEU A 121 -7.69 2.89 -19.54
CA LEU A 121 -6.44 2.57 -20.24
C LEU A 121 -6.63 2.54 -21.75
N ASP A 122 -7.86 2.70 -22.25
CA ASP A 122 -8.25 2.65 -23.65
C ASP A 122 -7.81 1.32 -24.30
N ILE A 123 -7.97 0.21 -23.55
CA ILE A 123 -7.66 -1.13 -24.05
C ILE A 123 -8.89 -1.65 -24.80
N ASP A 124 -8.88 -1.46 -26.11
CA ASP A 124 -9.86 -1.97 -27.07
C ASP A 124 -9.59 -3.44 -27.45
N ASN A 125 -8.31 -3.80 -27.58
CA ASN A 125 -7.83 -5.15 -27.83
C ASN A 125 -7.10 -5.71 -26.61
N HIS A 126 -7.65 -6.77 -26.03
CA HIS A 126 -7.12 -7.44 -24.84
C HIS A 126 -5.97 -8.41 -25.13
N HIS A 127 -5.42 -8.41 -26.35
CA HIS A 127 -4.16 -9.10 -26.62
C HIS A 127 -3.02 -8.47 -25.79
N PRO A 128 -2.13 -9.26 -25.17
CA PRO A 128 -1.08 -8.72 -24.30
C PRO A 128 -0.19 -7.66 -24.94
N SER A 129 0.10 -7.76 -26.24
CA SER A 129 0.93 -6.76 -26.94
C SER A 129 0.28 -5.37 -27.03
N HIS A 130 -1.05 -5.28 -27.07
CA HIS A 130 -1.77 -4.00 -27.07
C HIS A 130 -1.91 -3.47 -25.65
N SER A 131 -2.31 -4.35 -24.71
CA SER A 131 -2.47 -3.98 -23.31
C SER A 131 -1.17 -3.48 -22.69
N ALA A 132 -0.02 -4.08 -23.03
CA ALA A 132 1.28 -3.65 -22.56
C ALA A 132 1.63 -2.22 -22.98
N ILE A 133 1.25 -1.80 -24.19
CA ILE A 133 1.47 -0.43 -24.68
C ILE A 133 0.66 0.56 -23.83
N SER A 134 -0.64 0.30 -23.66
CA SER A 134 -1.52 1.16 -22.86
C SER A 134 -1.09 1.28 -21.41
N VAL A 135 -0.74 0.15 -20.76
CA VAL A 135 -0.26 0.13 -19.37
C VAL A 135 1.07 0.86 -19.25
N THR A 136 2.04 0.60 -20.13
CA THR A 136 3.36 1.26 -20.10
C THR A 136 3.21 2.77 -20.31
N ARG A 137 2.33 3.19 -21.23
CA ARG A 137 2.01 4.59 -21.47
C ARG A 137 1.43 5.25 -20.22
N PHE A 138 0.47 4.62 -19.56
CA PHE A 138 -0.11 5.12 -18.31
C PHE A 138 0.97 5.26 -17.22
N VAL A 139 1.78 4.23 -16.98
CA VAL A 139 2.82 4.28 -15.94
C VAL A 139 3.80 5.41 -16.20
N ARG A 140 4.30 5.53 -17.43
CA ARG A 140 5.31 6.55 -17.79
C ARG A 140 4.74 7.97 -17.81
N GLN A 141 3.56 8.15 -18.37
CA GLN A 141 3.02 9.47 -18.71
C GLN A 141 1.98 9.98 -17.73
N GLN A 142 1.52 9.18 -16.77
CA GLN A 142 0.54 9.61 -15.78
C GLN A 142 1.01 9.26 -14.37
N LEU A 143 1.35 7.99 -14.11
CA LEU A 143 1.68 7.54 -12.76
C LEU A 143 2.99 8.18 -12.24
N LEU A 144 4.07 8.12 -13.02
CA LEU A 144 5.42 8.43 -12.55
C LEU A 144 5.94 9.85 -12.86
N ILE A 145 5.10 10.77 -13.39
CA ILE A 145 5.57 12.12 -13.83
C ILE A 145 6.26 12.92 -12.71
N SER A 146 5.90 12.68 -11.44
CA SER A 146 6.39 13.47 -10.30
C SER A 146 6.63 12.58 -9.08
N ILE A 147 7.14 11.37 -9.30
CA ILE A 147 7.47 10.48 -8.19
C ILE A 147 8.79 10.92 -7.57
N GLU A 148 8.76 11.19 -6.26
CA GLU A 148 9.96 11.48 -5.49
C GLU A 148 10.56 10.18 -4.93
N LYS A 149 11.86 10.22 -4.59
CA LYS A 149 12.57 9.05 -4.02
C LYS A 149 11.95 8.55 -2.71
N GLU A 150 11.30 9.42 -1.96
CA GLU A 150 10.66 9.08 -0.68
C GLU A 150 9.17 8.72 -0.84
N CYS A 151 8.75 8.28 -2.02
CA CYS A 151 7.41 7.78 -2.32
C CYS A 151 7.37 6.25 -2.26
N ALA A 152 6.27 5.68 -1.76
CA ALA A 152 5.93 4.27 -1.96
C ALA A 152 4.83 4.11 -3.02
N ILE A 153 4.72 2.91 -3.59
CA ILE A 153 3.62 2.55 -4.50
C ILE A 153 2.89 1.34 -3.90
N VAL A 154 1.58 1.42 -3.80
CA VAL A 154 0.77 0.30 -3.32
C VAL A 154 -0.30 -0.04 -4.34
N ILE A 155 -0.51 -1.33 -4.59
CA ILE A 155 -1.41 -1.83 -5.63
C ILE A 155 -2.40 -2.80 -4.99
N GLU A 156 -3.70 -2.58 -5.19
CA GLU A 156 -4.70 -3.55 -4.76
C GLU A 156 -4.48 -4.89 -5.49
N ARG A 157 -4.41 -5.98 -4.72
CA ARG A 157 -4.28 -7.33 -5.27
C ARG A 157 -5.63 -7.84 -5.75
N GLN A 158 -5.75 -8.12 -7.05
CA GLN A 158 -6.96 -8.71 -7.60
C GLN A 158 -7.18 -10.14 -7.05
N ARG A 159 -8.43 -10.47 -6.74
CA ARG A 159 -8.79 -11.83 -6.30
C ARG A 159 -9.15 -12.70 -7.48
N PHE A 160 -8.60 -13.92 -7.51
CA PHE A 160 -9.09 -14.96 -8.39
C PHE A 160 -10.53 -15.32 -8.01
N ARG A 161 -11.43 -15.30 -8.98
CA ARG A 161 -12.83 -15.68 -8.80
C ARG A 161 -13.10 -16.90 -9.69
N SER A 162 -13.21 -18.07 -9.08
CA SER A 162 -13.50 -19.35 -9.77
C SER A 162 -15.00 -19.64 -9.90
N MET A 163 -15.85 -19.02 -9.08
CA MET A 163 -17.30 -19.23 -9.05
C MET A 163 -18.07 -18.03 -9.63
N GLY A 164 -18.03 -17.86 -10.94
CA GLY A 164 -18.79 -16.83 -11.65
C GLY A 164 -19.07 -17.24 -13.10
N GLY A 165 -20.01 -16.56 -13.76
CA GLY A 165 -20.25 -16.77 -15.19
C GLY A 165 -19.03 -16.39 -16.04
N HIS A 166 -19.00 -16.80 -17.31
CA HIS A 166 -17.87 -16.56 -18.23
C HIS A 166 -17.40 -15.09 -18.28
N SER A 167 -18.32 -14.13 -18.20
CA SER A 167 -18.00 -12.71 -18.17
C SER A 167 -17.18 -12.27 -16.95
N VAL A 168 -17.38 -12.91 -15.80
CA VAL A 168 -16.62 -12.64 -14.56
C VAL A 168 -15.20 -13.19 -14.69
N LEU A 169 -15.07 -14.39 -15.27
CA LEU A 169 -13.76 -15.00 -15.51
C LEU A 169 -12.94 -14.16 -16.50
N GLU A 170 -13.54 -13.78 -17.63
CA GLU A 170 -12.89 -12.95 -18.64
C GLU A 170 -12.46 -11.59 -18.09
N HIS A 171 -13.33 -10.90 -17.34
CA HIS A 171 -12.97 -9.66 -16.67
C HIS A 171 -11.80 -9.85 -15.70
N THR A 172 -11.82 -10.92 -14.91
CA THR A 172 -10.76 -11.23 -13.93
C THR A 172 -9.42 -11.49 -14.63
N LEU A 173 -9.41 -12.24 -15.74
CA LEU A 173 -8.20 -12.48 -16.53
C LEU A 173 -7.61 -11.18 -17.09
N ARG A 174 -8.46 -10.29 -17.61
CA ARG A 174 -8.03 -8.99 -18.16
C ARG A 174 -7.46 -8.08 -17.07
N VAL A 175 -8.09 -8.02 -15.90
CA VAL A 175 -7.58 -7.23 -14.76
C VAL A 175 -6.26 -7.81 -14.24
N ASN A 176 -6.16 -9.14 -14.07
CA ASN A 176 -4.92 -9.79 -13.63
C ASN A 176 -3.77 -9.55 -14.62
N MET A 177 -4.06 -9.54 -15.93
CA MET A 177 -3.08 -9.20 -16.96
C MET A 177 -2.59 -7.76 -16.80
N VAL A 178 -3.50 -6.81 -16.59
CA VAL A 178 -3.16 -5.40 -16.33
C VAL A 178 -2.36 -5.26 -15.03
N GLU A 179 -2.75 -5.95 -13.94
CA GLU A 179 -2.02 -5.97 -12.68
C GLU A 179 -0.57 -6.43 -12.89
N ALA A 180 -0.37 -7.56 -13.58
CA ALA A 180 0.97 -8.09 -13.88
C ALA A 180 1.82 -7.12 -14.72
N MET A 181 1.20 -6.48 -15.72
CA MET A 181 1.87 -5.46 -16.54
C MET A 181 2.22 -4.20 -15.73
N LEU A 182 1.35 -3.77 -14.82
CA LEU A 182 1.62 -2.65 -13.91
C LEU A 182 2.82 -2.96 -13.02
N TRP A 183 2.84 -4.13 -12.37
CA TRP A 183 3.98 -4.57 -11.55
C TRP A 183 5.28 -4.55 -12.34
N SER A 184 5.29 -5.14 -13.54
CA SER A 184 6.47 -5.18 -14.41
C SER A 184 6.93 -3.78 -14.82
N ALA A 185 6.01 -2.94 -15.35
CA ALA A 185 6.34 -1.60 -15.81
C ALA A 185 6.84 -0.71 -14.67
N ILE A 186 6.19 -0.75 -13.50
CA ILE A 186 6.58 0.03 -12.33
C ILE A 186 7.96 -0.43 -11.82
N GLN A 187 8.20 -1.73 -11.70
CA GLN A 187 9.50 -2.26 -11.27
C GLN A 187 10.63 -1.86 -12.23
N CYS A 188 10.41 -1.99 -13.54
CA CYS A 188 11.40 -1.61 -14.55
C CYS A 188 11.71 -0.10 -14.56
N MET A 189 10.71 0.75 -14.30
CA MET A 189 10.89 2.22 -14.39
C MET A 189 11.37 2.86 -13.09
N THR A 190 11.02 2.29 -11.93
CA THR A 190 11.38 2.86 -10.62
C THR A 190 12.58 2.16 -9.97
N GLY A 191 12.97 0.99 -10.50
CA GLY A 191 14.00 0.17 -9.88
C GLY A 191 13.58 -0.27 -8.47
N PRO A 192 14.52 -0.68 -7.63
CA PRO A 192 14.21 -1.10 -6.27
C PRO A 192 14.10 0.05 -5.26
N ASP A 193 14.51 1.27 -5.64
CA ASP A 193 14.60 2.40 -4.73
C ASP A 193 13.25 2.88 -4.20
N ILE A 194 12.17 2.54 -4.91
CA ILE A 194 10.80 2.86 -4.55
C ILE A 194 10.13 1.61 -3.98
N ALA A 195 9.64 1.71 -2.74
CA ALA A 195 8.91 0.62 -2.09
C ALA A 195 7.64 0.29 -2.87
N LYS A 196 7.35 -1.01 -3.01
CA LYS A 196 6.15 -1.49 -3.70
C LYS A 196 5.51 -2.60 -2.89
N GLU A 197 4.22 -2.46 -2.59
CA GLU A 197 3.49 -3.46 -1.79
C GLU A 197 2.14 -3.79 -2.40
N ALA A 198 1.78 -5.08 -2.37
CA ALA A 198 0.47 -5.55 -2.80
C ALA A 198 -0.49 -5.49 -1.60
N ILE A 199 -1.65 -4.87 -1.77
CA ILE A 199 -2.60 -4.63 -0.68
C ILE A 199 -3.83 -5.51 -0.84
N ASN A 200 -4.32 -6.04 0.28
CA ASN A 200 -5.57 -6.78 0.30
C ASN A 200 -6.71 -5.86 0.73
N ALA A 201 -7.72 -5.68 -0.14
CA ALA A 201 -8.90 -4.87 0.17
C ALA A 201 -9.65 -5.28 1.46
N ILE A 202 -9.63 -6.57 1.87
CA ILE A 202 -10.22 -6.98 3.15
C ILE A 202 -9.46 -6.36 4.34
N ALA A 203 -8.14 -6.20 4.24
CA ALA A 203 -7.35 -5.60 5.31
C ALA A 203 -7.72 -4.12 5.48
N VAL A 204 -7.86 -3.39 4.37
CA VAL A 204 -8.33 -1.99 4.34
C VAL A 204 -9.75 -1.89 4.94
N GLU A 205 -10.68 -2.76 4.52
CA GLU A 205 -12.05 -2.77 5.04
C GLU A 205 -12.10 -3.01 6.56
N LYS A 206 -11.33 -3.98 7.05
CA LYS A 206 -11.25 -4.29 8.49
C LYS A 206 -10.65 -3.16 9.30
N TYR A 207 -9.61 -2.51 8.76
CA TYR A 207 -8.96 -1.38 9.41
C TYR A 207 -9.94 -0.24 9.63
N TRP A 208 -10.62 0.23 8.57
CA TRP A 208 -11.59 1.31 8.70
C TRP A 208 -12.80 0.93 9.53
N SER A 209 -13.25 -0.33 9.48
CA SER A 209 -14.34 -0.79 10.36
C SER A 209 -13.95 -0.81 11.85
N MET A 210 -12.66 -0.84 12.17
CA MET A 210 -12.15 -0.81 13.54
C MET A 210 -11.89 0.64 14.02
N THR A 211 -11.35 1.51 13.16
CA THR A 211 -10.94 2.87 13.54
C THR A 211 -12.04 3.91 13.38
N GLU A 212 -13.00 3.66 12.50
CA GLU A 212 -14.13 4.54 12.24
C GLU A 212 -15.42 3.74 12.52
N PRO A 213 -15.92 3.70 13.76
CA PRO A 213 -17.12 2.91 14.10
C PRO A 213 -18.33 3.32 13.25
N ASP A 214 -18.43 4.61 12.94
CA ASP A 214 -19.46 5.15 12.06
C ASP A 214 -19.32 4.67 10.61
N PHE A 215 -18.13 4.22 10.19
CA PHE A 215 -17.96 3.55 8.90
C PHE A 215 -18.89 2.35 8.73
N SER A 216 -19.29 1.68 9.82
CA SER A 216 -20.27 0.59 9.78
C SER A 216 -21.72 1.09 9.70
N THR A 217 -22.03 2.24 10.30
CA THR A 217 -23.38 2.82 10.42
C THR A 217 -23.75 3.79 9.29
N LEU A 218 -22.77 4.32 8.53
CA LEU A 218 -22.98 5.18 7.35
C LEU A 218 -23.86 4.51 6.27
N SER A 219 -24.01 3.17 6.32
CA SER A 219 -24.85 2.40 5.40
C SER A 219 -26.32 2.20 5.82
N SER A 220 -26.74 2.72 6.97
CA SER A 220 -28.02 2.34 7.62
C SER A 220 -29.28 2.93 6.99
N ALA A 221 -29.17 3.88 6.06
CA ALA A 221 -30.31 4.40 5.33
C ALA A 221 -30.36 3.82 3.91
N GLU A 222 -31.27 2.85 3.71
CA GLU A 222 -31.94 2.52 2.42
C GLU A 222 -31.38 1.45 1.46
N SER A 223 -30.29 0.71 1.73
CA SER A 223 -29.81 -0.29 0.74
C SER A 223 -30.11 -1.76 1.12
N LYS A 224 -31.05 -2.39 0.38
CA LYS A 224 -31.45 -3.81 0.52
C LYS A 224 -30.42 -4.83 -0.01
N THR A 225 -29.20 -4.42 -0.40
CA THR A 225 -28.18 -5.34 -0.94
C THR A 225 -26.76 -5.07 -0.40
N PRO A 226 -26.04 -6.10 0.10
CA PRO A 226 -24.76 -5.94 0.79
C PRO A 226 -23.60 -5.45 -0.08
N ASN A 227 -23.67 -5.59 -1.42
CA ASN A 227 -22.65 -5.03 -2.32
C ASN A 227 -22.87 -3.52 -2.59
N ARG A 228 -24.12 -3.04 -2.52
CA ARG A 228 -24.43 -1.62 -2.71
C ARG A 228 -24.03 -0.79 -1.48
N SER A 229 -24.11 -1.39 -0.28
CA SER A 229 -23.64 -0.75 0.94
C SER A 229 -22.12 -0.56 0.96
N LYS A 230 -21.32 -1.55 0.53
CA LYS A 230 -19.84 -1.42 0.50
C LYS A 230 -19.35 -0.27 -0.38
N LYS A 231 -19.83 -0.18 -1.63
CA LYS A 231 -19.48 0.90 -2.56
C LYS A 231 -19.85 2.29 -2.04
N LYS A 232 -20.97 2.36 -1.31
CA LYS A 232 -21.45 3.60 -0.71
C LYS A 232 -20.62 4.01 0.51
N ARG A 233 -20.17 3.05 1.34
CA ARG A 233 -19.36 3.31 2.53
C ARG A 233 -18.02 3.99 2.23
N SER A 234 -17.27 3.52 1.23
CA SER A 234 -16.01 4.17 0.85
C SER A 234 -16.23 5.63 0.43
N GLN A 235 -17.29 5.89 -0.35
CA GLN A 235 -17.65 7.23 -0.80
C GLN A 235 -18.09 8.13 0.35
N ASP A 236 -18.91 7.61 1.25
CA ASP A 236 -19.40 8.35 2.43
C ASP A 236 -18.24 8.72 3.35
N LEU A 237 -17.28 7.81 3.58
CA LEU A 237 -16.08 8.07 4.37
C LEU A 237 -15.23 9.19 3.76
N VAL A 238 -14.97 9.11 2.45
CA VAL A 238 -14.18 10.13 1.77
C VAL A 238 -14.90 11.47 1.75
N THR A 239 -16.23 11.47 1.54
CA THR A 239 -17.04 12.70 1.62
C THR A 239 -16.93 13.32 3.02
N HIS A 240 -17.07 12.51 4.06
CA HIS A 240 -16.89 12.95 5.45
C HIS A 240 -15.51 13.56 5.70
N TRP A 241 -14.43 12.92 5.23
CA TRP A 241 -13.07 13.45 5.36
C TRP A 241 -12.87 14.77 4.63
N LEU A 242 -13.50 14.94 3.48
CA LEU A 242 -13.46 16.19 2.73
C LEU A 242 -14.23 17.28 3.50
N ASP A 243 -15.41 16.98 4.04
CA ASP A 243 -16.25 17.95 4.76
C ASP A 243 -15.63 18.36 6.11
N THR A 244 -14.93 17.45 6.78
CA THR A 244 -14.27 17.68 8.08
C THR A 244 -12.82 18.14 7.97
N ASN A 245 -12.28 18.25 6.75
CA ASN A 245 -10.87 18.60 6.48
C ASN A 245 -9.86 17.65 7.14
N VAL A 246 -10.21 16.36 7.27
CA VAL A 246 -9.24 15.29 7.62
C VAL A 246 -8.19 15.13 6.51
N LEU A 247 -8.58 15.40 5.27
CA LEU A 247 -7.71 15.44 4.10
C LEU A 247 -7.46 16.89 3.66
N ASP A 248 -6.20 17.25 3.48
CA ASP A 248 -5.84 18.47 2.74
C ASP A 248 -5.97 18.17 1.25
N CYS A 249 -7.03 18.69 0.63
CA CYS A 249 -7.39 18.41 -0.75
C CYS A 249 -7.78 19.70 -1.46
N SER A 250 -7.13 19.98 -2.59
CA SER A 250 -7.33 21.23 -3.33
C SER A 250 -8.77 21.35 -3.86
N PRO A 251 -9.29 22.59 -4.06
CA PRO A 251 -10.64 22.80 -4.59
C PRO A 251 -10.87 22.13 -5.96
N SER A 252 -9.84 22.04 -6.80
CA SER A 252 -9.93 21.39 -8.10
C SER A 252 -10.12 19.87 -7.98
N LEU A 253 -9.40 19.22 -7.08
CA LEU A 253 -9.56 17.78 -6.81
C LEU A 253 -10.91 17.47 -6.16
N ARG A 254 -11.38 18.34 -5.26
CA ARG A 254 -12.73 18.22 -4.68
C ARG A 254 -13.81 18.31 -5.77
N THR A 255 -13.71 19.29 -6.65
CA THR A 255 -14.63 19.46 -7.78
C THR A 255 -14.60 18.26 -8.72
N MET A 256 -13.40 17.74 -9.03
CA MET A 256 -13.22 16.52 -9.84
C MET A 256 -13.94 15.32 -9.20
N PHE A 257 -13.73 15.10 -7.90
CA PHE A 257 -14.39 14.00 -7.18
C PHE A 257 -15.91 14.17 -7.19
N SER A 258 -16.43 15.36 -6.91
CA SER A 258 -17.87 15.63 -6.93
C SER A 258 -18.51 15.37 -8.29
N ALA A 259 -17.80 15.69 -9.38
CA ALA A 259 -18.26 15.53 -10.76
C ALA A 259 -18.13 14.09 -11.32
N GLU A 260 -17.25 13.26 -10.76
CA GLU A 260 -17.08 11.87 -11.21
C GLU A 260 -18.32 11.03 -10.90
N LYS A 261 -18.69 10.16 -11.85
CA LYS A 261 -19.83 9.24 -11.74
C LYS A 261 -19.46 8.00 -10.97
N LYS A 262 -18.24 7.48 -11.18
CA LYS A 262 -17.70 6.29 -10.50
C LYS A 262 -16.79 6.68 -9.34
N LYS A 263 -17.42 7.14 -8.26
CA LYS A 263 -16.72 7.60 -7.05
C LYS A 263 -16.16 6.44 -6.22
N ASP A 264 -16.62 5.21 -6.42
CA ASP A 264 -16.14 4.04 -5.68
C ASP A 264 -14.67 3.75 -5.99
N ASP A 265 -14.30 3.63 -7.27
CA ASP A 265 -12.89 3.35 -7.65
C ASP A 265 -11.94 4.46 -7.11
N LEU A 266 -12.36 5.72 -7.22
CA LEU A 266 -11.62 6.86 -6.64
C LEU A 266 -11.50 6.75 -5.12
N SER A 267 -12.61 6.45 -4.43
CA SER A 267 -12.61 6.36 -2.97
C SER A 267 -11.74 5.20 -2.49
N ASP A 268 -11.84 4.04 -3.13
CA ASP A 268 -11.10 2.82 -2.77
C ASP A 268 -9.58 3.05 -2.89
N SER A 269 -9.11 3.67 -4.00
CA SER A 269 -7.70 4.03 -4.13
C SER A 269 -7.20 5.00 -3.04
N LEU A 270 -8.03 5.97 -2.63
CA LEU A 270 -7.68 6.96 -1.61
C LEU A 270 -7.64 6.36 -0.19
N ILE A 271 -8.70 5.66 0.22
CA ILE A 271 -8.78 5.04 1.56
C ILE A 271 -7.71 3.95 1.74
N GLN A 272 -7.32 3.26 0.66
CA GLN A 272 -6.23 2.29 0.67
C GLN A 272 -4.88 2.97 0.98
N GLY A 273 -4.58 4.09 0.31
CA GLY A 273 -3.34 4.82 0.53
C GLY A 273 -3.22 5.37 1.95
N VAL A 274 -4.30 5.96 2.46
CA VAL A 274 -4.35 6.49 3.83
C VAL A 274 -4.22 5.35 4.86
N ALA A 275 -4.93 4.23 4.67
CA ALA A 275 -4.82 3.07 5.57
C ALA A 275 -3.39 2.54 5.64
N TRP A 276 -2.75 2.40 4.47
CA TRP A 276 -1.38 1.91 4.39
C TRP A 276 -0.40 2.85 5.10
N LEU A 277 -0.50 4.17 4.89
CA LEU A 277 0.31 5.15 5.63
C LEU A 277 0.10 5.03 7.14
N ASN A 278 -1.13 4.82 7.59
CA ASN A 278 -1.42 4.61 9.01
C ASN A 278 -0.81 3.31 9.55
N TRP A 279 -0.82 2.21 8.79
CA TRP A 279 -0.12 0.98 9.16
C TRP A 279 1.39 1.21 9.31
N ARG A 280 2.01 1.94 8.37
CA ARG A 280 3.44 2.30 8.47
C ARG A 280 3.72 3.15 9.72
N LYS A 281 2.87 4.14 10.02
CA LYS A 281 2.99 4.98 11.22
C LYS A 281 2.85 4.15 12.50
N HIS A 282 1.88 3.25 12.55
CA HIS A 282 1.66 2.33 13.68
C HIS A 282 2.88 1.45 13.92
N MET A 283 3.38 0.78 12.87
CA MET A 283 4.57 -0.08 12.98
C MET A 283 5.79 0.71 13.42
N LYS A 284 6.01 1.92 12.87
CA LYS A 284 7.09 2.82 13.31
C LYS A 284 7.00 3.11 14.80
N LYS A 285 5.81 3.44 15.30
CA LYS A 285 5.59 3.70 16.73
C LYS A 285 5.94 2.47 17.56
N CYS A 286 5.42 1.30 17.22
CA CYS A 286 5.68 0.07 17.96
C CYS A 286 7.15 -0.33 17.98
N ILE A 287 7.90 -0.09 16.90
CA ILE A 287 9.34 -0.34 16.83
C ILE A 287 10.12 0.64 17.73
N LEU A 288 9.76 1.93 17.70
CA LEU A 288 10.39 2.94 18.57
C LEU A 288 10.11 2.68 20.06
N ASP A 289 8.89 2.22 20.39
CA ASP A 289 8.52 1.86 21.76
C ASP A 289 9.35 0.66 22.27
N THR A 290 9.75 -0.27 21.39
CA THR A 290 10.68 -1.34 21.75
C THR A 290 12.06 -0.80 22.13
N HIS A 291 12.58 0.18 21.39
CA HIS A 291 13.88 0.79 21.66
C HIS A 291 13.98 1.60 22.96
N LEU A 292 12.84 2.09 23.48
CA LEU A 292 12.81 2.86 24.72
C LEU A 292 12.78 1.96 25.97
N ASN A 293 12.51 0.66 25.81
CA ASN A 293 12.39 -0.30 26.90
C ASN A 293 13.62 -1.24 27.02
N ASP A 294 14.61 -1.09 26.15
CA ASP A 294 15.94 -1.74 26.20
C ASP A 294 16.99 -0.78 26.80
#